data_AF-A0A960M0H0-F1
#
_entry.id   AF-A0A960M0H0-F1
#
_cell.length_a   1.000
_cell.length_b   1.000
_cell.length_c   1.000
_cell.angle_alpha   90.00
_cell.angle_beta   90.00
_cell.angle_gamma   90.00
#
_symmetry.space_group_name_H-M   'P 1'
#
loop_
_entity.id
_entity.type
_entity.pdbx_description
1 polymer ?
#
loop_
_entity_poly.entity_id
_entity_poly.type
_entity_poly.pdbx_seq_one_letter_code
_entity_poly.pdbx_strand_id
1 'polypeptide(L)'
;MDRKISIEDGYHIVFIFLGKFWWDFLKNVMVEKRLINSKLMTPQELKNASSEDKMKNELHDAYHFLFIRVAGSLMGVDDDFEKIIENRIKIPASQQHDGLVIKEEMLFQLAIDFCKYYEKKSQEYGNDYAKQRSRAYGIKWLEDMKKHPEAHKTEWEIWNQVVVDVVEKGKRASGFF
;
A
#
# COMPACT_ATOMS: atom_id res chain seq x y z
N MET A 1 6.86 15.86 13.17
CA MET A 1 8.06 16.56 12.66
C MET A 1 7.70 17.12 11.28
N ASP A 2 8.05 18.37 10.96
CA ASP A 2 7.81 18.96 9.64
C ASP A 2 8.92 18.55 8.66
N ARG A 3 8.92 17.27 8.24
CA ARG A 3 9.82 16.82 7.18
C ARG A 3 9.33 17.31 5.82
N LYS A 4 10.28 17.77 5.02
CA LYS A 4 10.11 18.21 3.64
C LYS A 4 10.58 17.08 2.72
N ILE A 5 9.67 16.49 1.96
CA ILE A 5 9.94 15.29 1.15
C ILE A 5 9.71 15.62 -0.33
N SER A 6 10.65 15.27 -1.20
CA SER A 6 10.46 15.39 -2.66
C SER A 6 9.35 14.45 -3.14
N ILE A 7 8.75 14.69 -4.30
CA ILE A 7 7.76 13.74 -4.83
C ILE A 7 8.40 12.38 -5.14
N GLU A 8 9.62 12.39 -5.69
CA GLU A 8 10.34 11.16 -6.00
C GLU A 8 10.55 10.33 -4.74
N ASP A 9 11.03 10.92 -3.65
CA ASP A 9 11.19 10.20 -2.39
C ASP A 9 9.83 9.81 -1.81
N GLY A 10 8.82 10.66 -1.96
CA GLY A 10 7.44 10.38 -1.58
C GLY A 10 6.90 9.10 -2.23
N TYR A 11 7.11 8.94 -3.53
CA TYR A 11 6.73 7.72 -4.24
C TYR A 11 7.38 6.47 -3.63
N HIS A 12 8.69 6.51 -3.39
CA HIS A 12 9.43 5.39 -2.81
C HIS A 12 8.95 5.10 -1.38
N ILE A 13 8.69 6.13 -0.58
CA ILE A 13 8.17 5.97 0.79
C ILE A 13 6.83 5.26 0.76
N VAL A 14 5.87 5.73 -0.05
CA VAL A 14 4.54 5.11 -0.13
C VAL A 14 4.65 3.65 -0.49
N PHE A 15 5.43 3.34 -1.52
CA PHE A 15 5.59 2.00 -2.04
C PHE A 15 6.26 1.05 -1.04
N ILE A 16 7.39 1.45 -0.47
CA ILE A 16 8.14 0.65 0.50
C ILE A 16 7.30 0.46 1.77
N PHE A 17 6.64 1.53 2.23
CA PHE A 17 5.74 1.47 3.38
C PHE A 17 4.61 0.49 3.14
N LEU A 18 3.89 0.58 2.02
CA LEU A 18 2.77 -0.32 1.73
C LEU A 18 3.22 -1.79 1.67
N GLY A 19 4.40 -2.07 1.11
CA GLY A 19 5.01 -3.39 1.11
C GLY A 19 5.33 -3.90 2.52
N LYS A 20 6.04 -3.10 3.33
CA LYS A 20 6.39 -3.47 4.72
C LYS A 20 5.16 -3.57 5.62
N PHE A 21 4.22 -2.63 5.51
CA PHE A 21 2.95 -2.63 6.23
C PHE A 21 2.17 -3.91 5.97
N TRP A 22 2.15 -4.40 4.73
CA TRP A 22 1.54 -5.68 4.41
C TRP A 22 2.28 -6.85 5.07
N TRP A 23 3.58 -7.00 4.80
CA TRP A 23 4.35 -8.18 5.19
C TRP A 23 4.63 -8.27 6.70
N ASP A 24 4.97 -7.14 7.31
CA ASP A 24 5.45 -7.09 8.69
C ASP A 24 4.28 -7.00 9.68
N PHE A 25 3.11 -6.51 9.23
CA PHE A 25 1.98 -6.23 10.11
C PHE A 25 0.63 -6.77 9.62
N LEU A 26 0.05 -6.19 8.57
CA LEU A 26 -1.35 -6.38 8.24
C LEU A 26 -1.66 -7.86 7.93
N LYS A 27 -0.76 -8.55 7.23
CA LYS A 27 -0.92 -9.98 6.94
C LYS A 27 -1.12 -10.79 8.23
N ASN A 28 -0.33 -10.54 9.27
CA ASN A 28 -0.40 -11.28 10.52
C ASN A 28 -1.75 -11.04 11.22
N VAL A 29 -2.19 -9.79 11.32
CA VAL A 29 -3.51 -9.43 11.85
C VAL A 29 -4.63 -10.14 11.10
N MET A 30 -4.52 -10.23 9.78
CA MET A 30 -5.52 -10.88 8.94
C MET A 30 -5.56 -12.40 9.10
N VAL A 31 -4.40 -13.03 9.29
CA VAL A 31 -4.29 -14.46 9.60
C VAL A 31 -4.90 -14.75 10.98
N GLU A 32 -4.59 -13.94 11.99
CA GLU A 32 -5.14 -14.06 13.35
C GLU A 32 -6.66 -13.94 13.36
N LYS A 33 -7.21 -13.01 12.58
CA LYS A 33 -8.66 -12.84 12.38
C LYS A 33 -9.28 -13.88 11.45
N ARG A 34 -8.51 -14.86 10.96
CA ARG A 34 -8.93 -15.93 10.05
C ARG A 34 -9.54 -15.42 8.74
N LEU A 35 -9.13 -14.24 8.29
CA LEU A 35 -9.61 -13.62 7.05
C LEU A 35 -8.87 -14.15 5.82
N ILE A 36 -7.63 -14.60 6.00
CA ILE A 36 -6.78 -15.19 4.96
C ILE A 36 -6.05 -16.43 5.51
N ASN A 37 -5.48 -17.24 4.63
CA ASN A 37 -4.62 -18.35 5.02
C ASN A 37 -3.24 -17.84 5.48
N SER A 38 -2.56 -18.56 6.37
CA SER A 38 -1.21 -18.18 6.83
C SER A 38 -0.16 -18.24 5.72
N LYS A 39 -0.39 -19.09 4.71
CA LYS A 39 0.44 -19.27 3.53
C LYS A 39 -0.44 -19.42 2.29
N LEU A 40 0.10 -19.05 1.13
CA LEU A 40 -0.49 -19.40 -0.15
C LEU A 40 -0.46 -20.93 -0.31
N MET A 41 -1.59 -21.48 -0.68
CA MET A 41 -1.76 -22.87 -1.05
C MET A 41 -1.18 -23.10 -2.45
N THR A 42 -0.49 -24.22 -2.60
CA THR A 42 -0.03 -24.74 -3.88
C THR A 42 -1.23 -25.15 -4.76
N PRO A 43 -1.04 -25.27 -6.10
CA PRO A 43 -2.10 -25.73 -6.99
C PRO A 43 -2.69 -27.10 -6.59
N GLN A 44 -1.88 -27.97 -5.99
CA GLN A 44 -2.34 -29.30 -5.55
C GLN A 44 -3.18 -29.23 -4.27
N GLU A 45 -2.80 -28.38 -3.31
CA GLU A 45 -3.61 -28.12 -2.10
C GLU A 45 -4.95 -27.49 -2.49
N LEU A 46 -4.95 -26.54 -3.44
CA LEU A 46 -6.17 -25.88 -3.91
C LEU A 46 -7.18 -26.86 -4.52
N LYS A 47 -6.75 -27.90 -5.24
CA LYS A 47 -7.69 -28.89 -5.81
C LYS A 47 -8.55 -29.56 -4.74
N ASN A 48 -7.96 -29.83 -3.59
CA ASN A 48 -8.58 -30.56 -2.49
C ASN A 48 -9.10 -29.66 -1.37
N ALA A 49 -8.85 -28.35 -1.45
CA ALA A 49 -9.24 -27.37 -0.44
C ALA A 49 -10.77 -27.14 -0.40
N SER A 50 -11.26 -26.80 0.79
CA SER A 50 -12.64 -26.35 0.97
C SER A 50 -12.91 -25.05 0.21
N SER A 51 -14.18 -24.73 -0.06
CA SER A 51 -14.56 -23.46 -0.68
C SER A 51 -14.10 -22.25 0.15
N GLU A 52 -14.13 -22.38 1.48
CA GLU A 52 -13.64 -21.35 2.40
C GLU A 52 -12.13 -21.14 2.27
N ASP A 53 -11.34 -22.22 2.23
CA ASP A 53 -9.89 -22.12 2.10
C ASP A 53 -9.46 -21.59 0.73
N LYS A 54 -10.18 -21.95 -0.34
CA LYS A 54 -9.98 -21.37 -1.68
C LYS A 54 -10.22 -19.86 -1.66
N MET A 55 -11.32 -19.42 -1.07
CA MET A 55 -11.62 -18.00 -0.90
C MET A 55 -10.52 -17.29 -0.08
N LYS A 56 -10.11 -17.85 1.07
CA LYS A 56 -9.03 -17.27 1.89
C LYS A 56 -7.68 -17.23 1.15
N ASN A 57 -7.43 -18.19 0.28
CA ASN A 57 -6.24 -18.20 -0.57
C ASN A 57 -6.28 -17.11 -1.64
N GLU A 58 -7.42 -16.93 -2.31
CA GLU A 58 -7.65 -15.85 -3.27
C GLU A 58 -7.52 -14.46 -2.61
N LEU A 59 -8.02 -14.32 -1.37
CA LEU A 59 -7.87 -13.10 -0.59
C LEU A 59 -6.39 -12.84 -0.24
N HIS A 60 -5.66 -13.86 0.20
CA HIS A 60 -4.21 -13.74 0.46
C HIS A 60 -3.46 -13.23 -0.78
N ASP A 61 -3.76 -13.77 -1.96
CA ASP A 61 -3.15 -13.35 -3.23
C ASP A 61 -3.57 -11.91 -3.63
N ALA A 62 -4.82 -11.53 -3.43
CA ALA A 62 -5.31 -10.20 -3.78
C ALA A 62 -4.68 -9.06 -2.95
N TYR A 63 -4.42 -9.29 -1.67
CA TYR A 63 -3.70 -8.33 -0.82
C TYR A 63 -2.22 -8.24 -1.19
N HIS A 64 -1.59 -9.39 -1.45
CA HIS A 64 -0.26 -9.44 -2.01
C HIS A 64 -0.20 -8.58 -3.29
N PHE A 65 -1.15 -8.73 -4.21
CA PHE A 65 -1.20 -7.94 -5.42
C PHE A 65 -1.49 -6.44 -5.20
N LEU A 66 -2.38 -6.02 -4.29
CA LEU A 66 -2.61 -4.58 -4.06
C LEU A 66 -1.37 -3.90 -3.49
N PHE A 67 -0.64 -4.53 -2.56
CA PHE A 67 0.50 -3.90 -1.91
C PHE A 67 1.84 -4.15 -2.65
N ILE A 68 1.92 -5.16 -3.53
CA ILE A 68 3.16 -5.57 -4.26
C ILE A 68 3.08 -5.42 -5.79
N ARG A 69 1.92 -5.20 -6.44
CA ARG A 69 1.96 -4.70 -7.84
C ARG A 69 2.18 -3.20 -7.92
N VAL A 70 1.77 -2.51 -6.87
CA VAL A 70 2.27 -1.16 -6.57
C VAL A 70 3.78 -1.24 -6.58
N ALA A 71 4.31 -2.22 -5.83
CA ALA A 71 5.64 -2.85 -5.80
C ALA A 71 6.52 -3.07 -7.07
N GLY A 72 5.93 -3.13 -8.27
CA GLY A 72 6.57 -3.98 -9.30
C GLY A 72 6.05 -3.91 -10.73
N SER A 73 5.12 -3.00 -11.07
CA SER A 73 4.81 -2.77 -12.47
C SER A 73 5.88 -1.87 -13.10
N LEU A 74 6.72 -2.46 -13.96
CA LEU A 74 7.72 -1.78 -14.80
C LEU A 74 7.11 -0.83 -15.85
N MET A 75 5.78 -0.70 -15.95
CA MET A 75 5.12 0.24 -16.85
C MET A 75 3.94 0.94 -16.14
N GLY A 76 4.08 2.24 -15.85
CA GLY A 76 2.96 3.16 -15.61
C GLY A 76 2.45 3.37 -14.17
N VAL A 77 3.22 3.04 -13.12
CA VAL A 77 2.84 3.35 -11.72
C VAL A 77 3.11 4.81 -11.37
N ASP A 78 4.17 5.40 -11.95
CA ASP A 78 4.53 6.82 -11.76
C ASP A 78 3.37 7.73 -12.25
N ASP A 79 2.83 7.47 -13.45
CA ASP A 79 1.65 8.17 -13.99
C ASP A 79 0.41 8.10 -13.08
N ASP A 80 0.19 6.97 -12.40
CA ASP A 80 -0.97 6.81 -11.52
C ASP A 80 -0.76 7.62 -10.22
N PHE A 81 0.46 7.61 -9.65
CA PHE A 81 0.79 8.43 -8.47
C PHE A 81 0.74 9.93 -8.78
N GLU A 82 1.26 10.36 -9.93
CA GLU A 82 1.18 11.74 -10.40
C GLU A 82 -0.26 12.20 -10.56
N LYS A 83 -1.14 11.35 -11.14
CA LYS A 83 -2.59 11.65 -11.22
C LYS A 83 -3.22 11.77 -9.84
N ILE A 84 -2.79 10.98 -8.86
CA ILE A 84 -3.32 11.07 -7.49
C ILE A 84 -2.88 12.38 -6.83
N ILE A 85 -1.61 12.76 -6.99
CA ILE A 85 -1.08 14.05 -6.55
C ILE A 85 -1.87 15.18 -7.22
N GLU A 86 -2.01 15.16 -8.54
CA GLU A 86 -2.77 16.16 -9.30
C GLU A 86 -4.21 16.25 -8.80
N ASN A 87 -4.88 15.12 -8.58
CA ASN A 87 -6.25 15.11 -8.07
C ASN A 87 -6.35 15.70 -6.67
N ARG A 88 -5.35 15.48 -5.81
CA ARG A 88 -5.35 15.87 -4.40
C ARG A 88 -4.94 17.33 -4.19
N ILE A 89 -3.81 17.73 -4.75
CA ILE A 89 -3.19 19.05 -4.52
C ILE A 89 -3.29 19.99 -5.73
N LYS A 90 -3.91 19.54 -6.83
CA LYS A 90 -4.19 20.34 -8.05
C LYS A 90 -2.93 20.87 -8.75
N ILE A 91 -1.85 20.10 -8.69
CA ILE A 91 -0.60 20.38 -9.40
C ILE A 91 -0.48 19.43 -10.59
N PRO A 92 -0.38 19.92 -11.83
CA PRO A 92 -0.27 19.07 -13.00
C PRO A 92 1.06 18.30 -12.99
N ALA A 93 1.06 17.08 -13.55
CA ALA A 93 2.23 16.19 -13.61
C ALA A 93 3.52 16.87 -14.09
N SER A 94 3.41 17.76 -15.09
CA SER A 94 4.56 18.50 -15.62
C SER A 94 5.25 19.43 -14.62
N GLN A 95 4.63 19.74 -13.48
CA GLN A 95 5.17 20.60 -12.42
C GLN A 95 5.50 19.83 -11.13
N GLN A 96 5.36 18.50 -11.15
CA GLN A 96 5.55 17.66 -9.98
C GLN A 96 7.04 17.36 -9.72
N HIS A 97 7.83 17.17 -10.77
CA HIS A 97 9.26 16.81 -10.66
C HIS A 97 10.20 18.00 -10.41
N ASP A 98 9.69 19.23 -10.46
CA ASP A 98 10.49 20.45 -10.33
C ASP A 98 10.63 20.90 -8.86
N GLY A 99 11.26 20.06 -8.04
CA GLY A 99 11.60 20.40 -6.66
C GLY A 99 10.37 20.62 -5.76
N LEU A 100 9.21 20.09 -6.13
CA LEU A 100 8.02 20.14 -5.29
C LEU A 100 8.28 19.34 -4.01
N VAL A 101 7.96 19.98 -2.89
CA VAL A 101 8.10 19.40 -1.57
C VAL A 101 6.73 19.20 -0.96
N ILE A 102 6.46 17.98 -0.50
CA ILE A 102 5.26 17.62 0.24
C ILE A 102 5.56 17.40 1.72
N LYS A 103 4.61 17.76 2.57
CA LYS A 103 4.67 17.48 4.01
C LYS A 103 4.40 16.00 4.25
N GLU A 104 5.02 15.42 5.26
CA GLU A 104 4.85 14.00 5.63
C GLU A 104 3.37 13.61 5.86
N GLU A 105 2.57 14.46 6.51
CA GLU A 105 1.14 14.20 6.69
C GLU A 105 0.38 14.10 5.35
N MET A 106 0.74 14.96 4.39
CA MET A 106 0.18 14.91 3.04
C MET A 106 0.63 13.63 2.34
N LEU A 107 1.88 13.21 2.54
CA LEU A 107 2.41 11.98 1.96
C LEU A 107 1.67 10.74 2.48
N PHE A 108 1.40 10.65 3.79
CA PHE A 108 0.60 9.54 4.34
C PHE A 108 -0.82 9.53 3.75
N GLN A 109 -1.40 10.72 3.56
CA GLN A 109 -2.70 10.84 2.92
C GLN A 109 -2.67 10.41 1.43
N LEU A 110 -1.61 10.73 0.70
CA LEU A 110 -1.42 10.27 -0.68
C LEU A 110 -1.30 8.74 -0.74
N ALA A 111 -0.71 8.08 0.27
CA ALA A 111 -0.70 6.61 0.36
C ALA A 111 -2.12 6.01 0.42
N ILE A 112 -2.99 6.62 1.23
CA ILE A 112 -4.42 6.22 1.33
C ILE A 112 -5.13 6.45 0.00
N ASP A 113 -4.93 7.63 -0.61
CA ASP A 113 -5.57 7.99 -1.87
C ASP A 113 -5.14 7.05 -3.00
N PHE A 114 -3.88 6.65 -2.99
CA PHE A 114 -3.33 5.70 -3.94
C PHE A 114 -3.97 4.31 -3.81
N CYS A 115 -4.12 3.80 -2.59
CA CYS A 115 -4.86 2.55 -2.37
C CYS A 115 -6.31 2.65 -2.84
N LYS A 116 -6.98 3.79 -2.61
CA LYS A 116 -8.36 4.04 -3.06
C LYS A 116 -8.49 4.13 -4.58
N TYR A 117 -7.53 4.78 -5.23
CA TYR A 117 -7.49 4.89 -6.69
C TYR A 117 -7.41 3.51 -7.34
N TYR A 118 -6.50 2.64 -6.87
CA TYR A 118 -6.37 1.28 -7.37
C TYR A 118 -7.58 0.40 -7.04
N GLU A 119 -8.19 0.57 -5.86
CA GLU A 119 -9.46 -0.10 -5.54
C GLU A 119 -10.53 0.25 -6.56
N LYS A 120 -10.75 1.55 -6.84
CA LYS A 120 -11.73 2.00 -7.83
C LYS A 120 -11.42 1.44 -9.22
N LYS A 121 -10.17 1.57 -9.69
CA LYS A 121 -9.71 1.05 -10.98
C LYS A 121 -9.95 -0.46 -11.08
N SER A 122 -9.72 -1.22 -10.01
CA SER A 122 -9.97 -2.67 -9.99
C SER A 122 -11.45 -3.05 -10.10
N GLN A 123 -12.37 -2.22 -9.58
CA GLN A 123 -13.82 -2.44 -9.70
C GLN A 123 -14.29 -2.29 -11.15
N GLU A 124 -13.64 -1.43 -11.93
CA GLU A 124 -13.93 -1.21 -13.36
C GLU A 124 -13.52 -2.43 -14.21
N TYR A 125 -12.49 -3.19 -13.81
CA TYR A 125 -11.98 -4.35 -14.54
C TYR A 125 -12.62 -5.70 -14.14
N GLY A 126 -13.49 -5.74 -13.14
CA GLY A 126 -14.20 -6.96 -12.76
C GLY A 126 -14.80 -6.94 -11.36
N ASN A 127 -15.92 -7.65 -11.20
CA ASN A 127 -16.71 -7.65 -9.97
C ASN A 127 -16.30 -8.75 -8.98
N ASP A 128 -15.01 -8.81 -8.64
CA ASP A 128 -14.52 -9.75 -7.63
C ASP A 128 -14.76 -9.20 -6.21
N TYR A 129 -15.96 -9.46 -5.70
CA TYR A 129 -16.45 -8.96 -4.42
C TYR A 129 -15.58 -9.36 -3.21
N ALA A 130 -14.96 -10.54 -3.26
CA ALA A 130 -14.07 -10.99 -2.20
C ALA A 130 -12.82 -10.11 -2.15
N LYS A 131 -12.19 -9.89 -3.30
CA LYS A 131 -10.99 -9.04 -3.40
C LYS A 131 -11.28 -7.57 -3.04
N GLN A 132 -12.44 -7.05 -3.42
CA GLN A 132 -12.87 -5.68 -3.06
C GLN A 132 -13.02 -5.50 -1.53
N ARG A 133 -13.71 -6.43 -0.86
CA ARG A 133 -13.84 -6.38 0.61
C ARG A 133 -12.49 -6.45 1.30
N SER A 134 -11.58 -7.21 0.73
CA SER A 134 -10.24 -7.34 1.24
C SER A 134 -9.48 -6.00 1.17
N ARG A 135 -9.35 -5.42 -0.02
CA ARG A 135 -8.67 -4.13 -0.20
C ARG A 135 -9.32 -3.01 0.64
N ALA A 136 -10.64 -3.02 0.78
CA ALA A 136 -11.36 -2.10 1.66
C ALA A 136 -10.95 -2.24 3.14
N TYR A 137 -10.61 -3.44 3.63
CA TYR A 137 -10.12 -3.64 4.98
C TYR A 137 -8.76 -2.95 5.21
N GLY A 138 -7.81 -3.13 4.28
CA GLY A 138 -6.50 -2.47 4.35
C GLY A 138 -6.61 -0.95 4.28
N ILE A 139 -7.44 -0.41 3.38
CA ILE A 139 -7.70 1.03 3.27
C ILE A 139 -8.30 1.58 4.56
N LYS A 140 -9.31 0.90 5.13
CA LYS A 140 -9.90 1.30 6.41
C LYS A 140 -8.88 1.30 7.53
N TRP A 141 -7.94 0.36 7.54
CA TRP A 141 -6.85 0.34 8.52
C TRP A 141 -5.97 1.58 8.41
N LEU A 142 -5.54 1.94 7.20
CA LEU A 142 -4.74 3.15 6.98
C LEU A 142 -5.50 4.43 7.37
N GLU A 143 -6.81 4.48 7.12
CA GLU A 143 -7.66 5.60 7.58
C GLU A 143 -7.78 5.65 9.11
N ASP A 144 -7.84 4.50 9.77
CA ASP A 144 -7.89 4.39 11.22
C ASP A 144 -6.55 4.81 11.85
N MET A 145 -5.42 4.35 11.28
CA MET A 145 -4.07 4.80 11.64
C MET A 145 -3.93 6.31 11.60
N LYS A 146 -4.50 6.96 10.57
CA LYS A 146 -4.46 8.41 10.43
C LYS A 146 -5.25 9.12 11.54
N LYS A 147 -6.42 8.59 11.89
CA LYS A 147 -7.33 9.21 12.87
C LYS A 147 -6.88 9.00 14.31
N HIS A 148 -6.24 7.86 14.58
CA HIS A 148 -5.91 7.40 15.92
C HIS A 148 -4.43 7.01 16.04
N PRO A 149 -3.47 7.90 15.76
CA PRO A 149 -2.05 7.56 15.74
C PRO A 149 -1.53 6.94 17.06
N GLU A 150 -2.15 7.30 18.18
CA GLU A 150 -1.86 6.74 19.51
C GLU A 150 -2.18 5.24 19.65
N ALA A 151 -3.12 4.73 18.85
CA ALA A 151 -3.57 3.34 18.87
C ALA A 151 -2.78 2.44 17.89
N HIS A 152 -2.07 3.03 16.93
CA HIS A 152 -1.41 2.34 15.82
C HIS A 152 0.11 2.49 15.86
N LYS A 153 0.71 2.35 17.06
CA LYS A 153 2.13 2.66 17.29
C LYS A 153 3.07 1.80 16.44
N THR A 154 2.77 0.52 16.30
CA THR A 154 3.60 -0.43 15.53
C THR A 154 3.62 -0.06 14.05
N GLU A 155 2.45 0.26 13.51
CA GLU A 155 2.29 0.61 12.10
C GLU A 155 2.91 1.98 11.78
N TRP A 156 2.79 2.93 12.71
CA TRP A 156 3.49 4.20 12.64
C TRP A 156 5.01 4.07 12.78
N GLU A 157 5.51 3.08 13.51
CA GLU A 157 6.95 2.79 13.57
C GLU A 157 7.46 2.31 12.19
N ILE A 158 6.72 1.44 11.50
CA ILE A 158 7.03 1.04 10.12
C ILE A 158 7.08 2.26 9.20
N TRP A 159 6.07 3.13 9.25
CA TRP A 159 6.03 4.36 8.47
C TRP A 159 7.27 5.24 8.73
N ASN A 160 7.55 5.55 9.99
CA ASN A 160 8.66 6.42 10.37
C ASN A 160 10.01 5.85 9.93
N GLN A 161 10.20 4.53 10.08
CA GLN A 161 11.42 3.87 9.65
C GLN A 161 11.63 4.00 8.14
N VAL A 162 10.58 3.82 7.34
CA VAL A 162 10.64 3.98 5.88
C VAL A 162 10.94 5.42 5.48
N VAL A 163 10.30 6.40 6.11
CA VAL A 163 10.58 7.82 5.85
C VAL A 163 12.05 8.14 6.12
N VAL A 164 12.59 7.70 7.27
CA VAL A 164 14.01 7.91 7.61
C VAL A 164 14.93 7.21 6.62
N ASP A 165 14.66 5.95 6.27
CA ASP A 165 15.50 5.19 5.36
C ASP A 165 15.56 5.82 3.96
N VAL A 166 14.44 6.34 3.45
CA VAL A 166 14.42 6.99 2.13
C VAL A 166 15.03 8.39 2.17
N VAL A 167 14.62 9.23 3.12
CA VAL A 167 15.01 10.67 3.15
C VAL A 167 16.44 10.86 3.65
N GLU A 168 16.88 10.11 4.67
CA GLU A 168 18.15 10.37 5.36
C GLU A 168 19.27 9.44 4.88
N LYS A 169 18.95 8.18 4.58
CA LYS A 169 19.96 7.18 4.16
C LYS A 169 20.03 6.99 2.65
N GLY A 170 19.08 7.57 1.91
CA GLY A 170 18.97 7.49 0.46
C GLY A 170 18.47 6.12 -0.03
N LYS A 171 17.99 6.10 -1.28
CA LYS A 171 17.27 4.97 -1.91
C LYS A 171 17.95 3.60 -1.79
N ARG A 172 19.28 3.53 -1.66
CA ARG A 172 20.06 2.26 -1.57
C ARG A 172 19.96 1.56 -0.21
N ALA A 173 19.56 2.25 0.85
CA ALA A 173 19.50 1.67 2.19
C ALA A 173 18.27 0.77 2.42
N SER A 174 17.26 0.82 1.55
CA SER A 174 15.97 0.14 1.76
C SER A 174 15.94 -1.33 1.30
N GLY A 175 17.03 -1.88 0.75
CA GLY A 175 17.18 -3.31 0.47
C GLY A 175 16.29 -3.88 -0.65
N PHE A 176 15.56 -3.03 -1.38
CA PHE A 176 14.79 -3.40 -2.57
C PHE A 176 15.62 -3.03 -3.83
N PHE A 177 16.63 -3.84 -4.15
CA PHE A 177 17.30 -3.87 -5.45
C PHE A 177 17.63 -5.32 -5.81
#